data_AF-A0AAD6E8M2-F1
#
_entry.id   AF-A0AAD6E8M2-F1
#
_cell.length_a   1.000
_cell.length_b   1.000
_cell.length_c   1.000
_cell.angle_alpha   90.00
_cell.angle_beta   90.00
_cell.angle_gamma   90.00
#
_symmetry.space_group_name_H-M   'P 1'
#
loop_
_entity.id
_entity.type
_entity.pdbx_description
1 polymer ?
#
loop_
_entity_poly.entity_id
_entity_poly.type
_entity_poly.pdbx_seq_one_letter_code
_entity_poly.pdbx_strand_id
1 'polypeptide(L)'
;MHSKKVLVILSDAHSFPLKRNTGHNAGKVVDQPSGFFLQELAKPLNKILNAGHEVTFASPQGREPAPDPSSESLVANAGNFYERQREYSLVERMKRDNGFRTPRPFNTISNNELATFAAVFIPGEHAPLQDLAANAELGRILRYFHQENKPTAVICHGPYALLSTKKAGDGSFVYNGYKITSWSDAEENLMETLWGGEVEKVESSLRNEGAVMVEGVREKTGGTTLHRELVSAGNPAAANALGDRFVRMISPRGMGPPDGTGSISLKQEGLDNWDTMNPYVNEPGKSKKGEGETDSVKVKGTVRPDRPQV
;
A
#
# COMPACT_ATOMS: atom_id res chain seq x y z
N MET A 1 -4.44 22.16 0.01
CA MET A 1 -4.08 21.11 0.99
C MET A 1 -2.68 21.42 1.51
N HIS A 2 -2.43 21.26 2.80
CA HIS A 2 -1.07 21.40 3.33
C HIS A 2 -0.21 20.22 2.85
N SER A 3 1.02 20.53 2.40
CA SER A 3 2.03 19.50 2.08
C SER A 3 2.25 18.62 3.32
N LYS A 4 2.36 17.31 3.10
CA LYS A 4 2.68 16.32 4.14
C LYS A 4 3.93 15.57 3.70
N LYS A 5 4.74 15.12 4.67
CA LYS A 5 5.94 14.33 4.41
C LYS A 5 5.65 12.84 4.45
N VAL A 6 6.10 12.11 3.45
CA VAL A 6 6.02 10.64 3.38
C VAL A 6 7.43 10.06 3.46
N LEU A 7 7.64 9.11 4.35
CA LEU A 7 8.88 8.36 4.42
C LEU A 7 8.81 7.19 3.42
N VAL A 8 9.76 7.11 2.49
CA VAL A 8 9.85 6.00 1.53
C VAL A 8 11.05 5.14 1.92
N ILE A 9 10.77 3.89 2.30
CA ILE A 9 11.77 2.92 2.73
C ILE A 9 12.24 2.12 1.51
N LEU A 10 13.55 2.02 1.30
CA LEU A 10 14.17 1.23 0.25
C LEU A 10 15.24 0.31 0.85
N SER A 11 15.48 -0.82 0.19
CA SER A 11 16.58 -1.73 0.52
C SER A 11 17.91 -1.16 0.03
N ASP A 12 18.99 -1.44 0.77
CA ASP A 12 20.37 -1.23 0.31
C ASP A 12 20.90 -2.41 -0.49
N ALA A 13 20.20 -3.55 -0.46
CA ALA A 13 20.60 -4.77 -1.16
C ALA A 13 20.35 -4.64 -2.67
N HIS A 14 21.29 -5.18 -3.45
CA HIS A 14 21.21 -5.28 -4.92
C HIS A 14 21.06 -6.75 -5.36
N SER A 15 20.76 -7.63 -4.41
CA SER A 15 20.55 -9.06 -4.62
C SER A 15 19.79 -9.67 -3.45
N PHE A 16 19.26 -10.87 -3.66
CA PHE A 16 18.68 -11.71 -2.62
C PHE A 16 19.31 -13.11 -2.65
N PRO A 17 19.27 -13.85 -1.53
CA PRO A 17 19.85 -15.18 -1.46
C PRO A 17 18.90 -16.18 -2.11
N LEU A 18 19.38 -16.89 -3.13
CA LEU A 18 18.66 -17.97 -3.80
C LEU A 18 19.38 -19.29 -3.54
N LYS A 19 18.71 -20.24 -2.87
CA LYS A 19 19.26 -21.57 -2.61
C LYS A 19 19.01 -22.46 -3.82
N ARG A 20 20.05 -22.76 -4.61
CA ARG A 20 19.90 -23.56 -5.84
C ARG A 20 19.56 -25.00 -5.52
N ASN A 21 18.56 -25.53 -6.22
CA ASN A 21 18.15 -26.93 -6.12
C ASN A 21 18.63 -27.78 -7.31
N THR A 22 19.05 -27.13 -8.39
CA THR A 22 19.47 -27.79 -9.63
C THR A 22 20.75 -27.18 -10.20
N GLY A 23 21.35 -27.87 -11.16
CA GLY A 23 22.55 -27.40 -11.88
C GLY A 23 23.85 -27.48 -11.06
N HIS A 24 24.92 -26.86 -11.60
CA HIS A 24 26.28 -26.91 -11.04
C HIS A 24 26.42 -26.34 -9.61
N ASN A 25 25.44 -25.55 -9.18
CA ASN A 25 25.43 -24.91 -7.86
C ASN A 25 24.40 -25.52 -6.89
N ALA A 26 23.82 -26.69 -7.20
CA ALA A 26 22.85 -27.33 -6.33
C ALA A 26 23.35 -27.45 -4.87
N GLY A 27 22.48 -27.08 -3.91
CA GLY A 27 22.78 -27.02 -2.49
C GLY A 27 23.47 -25.73 -2.01
N LYS A 28 23.91 -24.84 -2.92
CA LYS A 28 24.56 -23.58 -2.57
C LYS A 28 23.57 -22.41 -2.60
N VAL A 29 23.79 -21.44 -1.73
CA VAL A 29 23.15 -20.12 -1.80
C VAL A 29 23.96 -19.25 -2.76
N VAL A 30 23.29 -18.62 -3.73
CA VAL A 30 23.89 -17.66 -4.65
C VAL A 30 23.15 -16.34 -4.56
N ASP A 31 23.85 -15.25 -4.83
CA ASP A 31 23.24 -13.93 -4.94
C ASP A 31 22.54 -13.79 -6.29
N GLN A 32 21.20 -13.70 -6.26
CA GLN A 32 20.39 -13.40 -7.44
C GLN A 32 20.18 -11.88 -7.51
N PRO A 33 20.57 -11.19 -8.61
CA PRO A 33 20.42 -9.74 -8.74
C PRO A 33 18.99 -9.28 -8.52
N SER A 34 18.81 -8.20 -7.77
CA SER A 34 17.51 -7.57 -7.52
C SER A 34 17.64 -6.13 -7.01
N GLY A 35 16.54 -5.52 -6.61
CA GLY A 35 16.47 -4.12 -6.20
C GLY A 35 15.04 -3.72 -5.81
N PHE A 36 14.64 -2.49 -6.08
CA PHE A 36 13.21 -2.13 -6.07
C PHE A 36 12.59 -2.44 -7.44
N PHE A 37 11.33 -2.90 -7.48
CA PHE A 37 10.61 -3.02 -8.74
C PHE A 37 10.18 -1.63 -9.25
N LEU A 38 10.58 -1.26 -10.47
CA LEU A 38 10.38 0.09 -11.00
C LEU A 38 8.93 0.60 -10.87
N GLN A 39 7.95 -0.21 -11.27
CA GLN A 39 6.53 0.19 -11.21
C GLN A 39 6.00 0.31 -9.79
N GLU A 40 6.46 -0.58 -8.90
CA GLU A 40 6.01 -0.59 -7.51
C GLU A 40 6.49 0.62 -6.76
N LEU A 41 7.69 1.13 -7.06
CA LEU A 41 8.13 2.42 -6.55
C LEU A 41 7.45 3.58 -7.29
N ALA A 42 7.58 3.63 -8.62
CA ALA A 42 7.28 4.81 -9.40
C ALA A 42 5.78 5.16 -9.43
N LYS A 43 4.88 4.18 -9.49
CA LYS A 43 3.43 4.45 -9.57
C LYS A 43 2.90 5.06 -8.27
N PRO A 44 3.08 4.47 -7.07
CA PRO A 44 2.70 5.11 -5.81
C PRO A 44 3.42 6.44 -5.59
N LEU A 45 4.72 6.51 -5.90
CA LEU A 45 5.49 7.75 -5.76
C LEU A 45 4.93 8.89 -6.61
N ASN A 46 4.56 8.62 -7.86
CA ASN A 46 3.93 9.60 -8.73
C ASN A 46 2.59 10.10 -8.14
N LYS A 47 1.79 9.20 -7.54
CA LYS A 47 0.53 9.59 -6.89
C LYS A 47 0.77 10.48 -5.68
N ILE A 48 1.75 10.15 -4.84
CA ILE A 48 2.15 10.94 -3.66
C ILE A 48 2.58 12.35 -4.08
N LEU A 49 3.47 12.46 -5.06
CA LEU A 49 3.97 13.75 -5.55
C LEU A 49 2.86 14.59 -6.22
N ASN A 50 2.00 13.97 -7.04
CA ASN A 50 0.88 14.66 -7.69
C ASN A 50 -0.18 15.15 -6.68
N ALA A 51 -0.27 14.53 -5.50
CA ALA A 51 -1.10 15.01 -4.40
C ALA A 51 -0.49 16.20 -3.64
N GLY A 52 0.72 16.65 -4.02
CA GLY A 52 1.43 17.76 -3.39
C GLY A 52 2.10 17.37 -2.08
N HIS A 53 2.42 16.09 -1.88
CA HIS A 53 3.17 15.61 -0.73
C HIS A 53 4.66 15.51 -1.03
N GLU A 54 5.47 15.76 -0.01
CA GLU A 54 6.92 15.62 -0.05
C GLU A 54 7.33 14.20 0.32
N VAL A 55 8.45 13.74 -0.22
CA VAL A 55 9.00 12.41 0.11
C VAL A 55 10.40 12.53 0.68
N THR A 56 10.75 11.65 1.61
CA THR A 56 12.12 11.44 2.07
C THR A 56 12.44 9.98 1.88
N PHE A 57 13.52 9.69 1.16
CA PHE A 57 14.00 8.31 1.01
C PHE A 57 14.87 7.94 2.19
N ALA A 58 14.70 6.72 2.68
CA ALA A 58 15.50 6.14 3.74
C ALA A 58 15.84 4.68 3.42
N SER A 59 17.00 4.23 3.87
CA SER A 59 17.46 2.85 3.72
C SER A 59 18.31 2.44 4.94
N PRO A 60 18.66 1.15 5.12
CA PRO A 60 19.38 0.68 6.30
C PRO A 60 20.65 1.47 6.65
N GLN A 61 21.48 1.76 5.67
CA GLN A 61 22.79 2.41 5.76
C GLN A 61 22.91 3.65 4.84
N GLY A 62 21.85 4.01 4.10
CA GLY A 62 21.85 5.18 3.23
C GLY A 62 22.57 4.99 1.89
N ARG A 63 22.63 3.76 1.37
CA ARG A 63 23.26 3.48 0.07
C ARG A 63 22.27 3.75 -1.07
N GLU A 64 22.79 4.02 -2.27
CA GLU A 64 21.94 4.22 -3.45
C GLU A 64 21.14 2.93 -3.74
N PRO A 65 19.79 2.99 -3.72
CA PRO A 65 18.96 1.85 -4.05
C PRO A 65 19.08 1.52 -5.55
N ALA A 66 19.18 0.22 -5.88
CA ALA A 66 19.24 -0.25 -7.26
C ALA A 66 17.85 -0.69 -7.74
N PRO A 67 17.51 -0.49 -9.02
CA PRO A 67 16.34 -1.13 -9.61
C PRO A 67 16.57 -2.62 -9.80
N ASP A 68 15.51 -3.43 -9.71
CA ASP A 68 15.58 -4.81 -10.17
C ASP A 68 15.75 -4.85 -11.70
N PRO A 69 16.75 -5.59 -12.24
CA PRO A 69 17.00 -5.63 -13.68
C PRO A 69 15.80 -6.09 -14.51
N SER A 70 14.96 -6.99 -13.99
CA SER A 70 13.78 -7.51 -14.67
C SER A 70 12.67 -6.45 -14.77
N SER A 71 12.58 -5.56 -13.78
CA SER A 71 11.58 -4.49 -13.70
C SER A 71 11.78 -3.40 -14.76
N GLU A 72 13.01 -3.27 -15.27
CA GLU A 72 13.35 -2.34 -16.35
C GLU A 72 13.05 -2.92 -17.74
N SER A 73 12.56 -4.15 -17.85
CA SER A 73 12.17 -4.71 -19.16
C SER A 73 10.86 -4.10 -19.67
N LEU A 74 10.67 -4.07 -21.01
CA LEU A 74 9.37 -3.73 -21.57
C LEU A 74 8.29 -4.77 -21.25
N VAL A 75 8.70 -6.02 -21.00
CA VAL A 75 7.80 -7.11 -20.61
C VAL A 75 7.15 -6.82 -19.26
N ALA A 76 7.91 -6.29 -18.30
CA ALA A 76 7.38 -5.86 -17.01
C ALA A 76 6.23 -4.84 -17.16
N ASN A 77 6.30 -3.97 -18.17
CA ASN A 77 5.30 -2.96 -18.51
C ASN A 77 4.27 -3.43 -19.55
N ALA A 78 4.14 -4.73 -19.81
CA ALA A 78 3.24 -5.29 -20.83
C ALA A 78 3.41 -4.64 -22.23
N GLY A 79 4.64 -4.23 -22.57
CA GLY A 79 4.97 -3.53 -23.82
C GLY A 79 4.72 -2.02 -23.81
N ASN A 80 4.25 -1.44 -22.70
CA ASN A 80 3.98 0.00 -22.60
C ASN A 80 5.27 0.81 -22.45
N PHE A 81 5.87 1.18 -23.59
CA PHE A 81 7.09 1.99 -23.63
C PHE A 81 6.95 3.34 -22.93
N TYR A 82 5.81 4.03 -23.12
CA TYR A 82 5.62 5.37 -22.58
C TYR A 82 5.45 5.38 -21.06
N GLU A 83 4.75 4.40 -20.51
CA GLU A 83 4.60 4.25 -19.06
C GLU A 83 5.95 3.94 -18.42
N ARG A 84 6.68 2.95 -18.94
CA ARG A 84 8.06 2.65 -18.51
C ARG A 84 8.95 3.88 -18.52
N GLN A 85 8.94 4.64 -19.63
CA GLN A 85 9.78 5.84 -19.75
C GLN A 85 9.41 6.91 -18.72
N ARG A 86 8.12 7.07 -18.40
CA ARG A 86 7.66 8.01 -17.35
C ARG A 86 8.14 7.59 -15.97
N GLU A 87 8.04 6.30 -15.65
CA GLU A 87 8.49 5.73 -14.38
C GLU A 87 10.00 5.90 -14.18
N TYR A 88 10.77 5.53 -15.20
CA TYR A 88 12.21 5.72 -15.22
C TYR A 88 12.60 7.19 -15.05
N SER A 89 11.95 8.08 -15.81
CA SER A 89 12.21 9.53 -15.73
C SER A 89 11.87 10.12 -14.35
N LEU A 90 10.85 9.58 -13.68
CA LEU A 90 10.52 9.96 -12.30
C LEU A 90 11.65 9.56 -11.33
N VAL A 91 12.14 8.33 -11.40
CA VAL A 91 13.25 7.88 -10.54
C VAL A 91 14.52 8.71 -10.80
N GLU A 92 14.85 8.97 -12.06
CA GLU A 92 15.99 9.82 -12.42
C GLU A 92 15.86 11.26 -11.91
N ARG A 93 14.63 11.79 -11.87
CA ARG A 93 14.36 13.07 -11.21
C ARG A 93 14.60 13.01 -9.70
N MET A 94 14.14 11.95 -9.03
CA MET A 94 14.37 11.78 -7.58
C MET A 94 15.86 11.62 -7.23
N LYS A 95 16.65 10.99 -8.12
CA LYS A 95 18.11 10.91 -8.01
C LYS A 95 18.78 12.27 -8.04
N ARG A 96 18.28 13.20 -8.86
CA ARG A 96 18.83 14.56 -8.95
C ARG A 96 18.35 15.46 -7.83
N ASP A 97 17.07 15.39 -7.50
CA ASP A 97 16.40 16.49 -6.80
C ASP A 97 16.00 16.16 -5.36
N ASN A 98 15.96 14.88 -4.97
CA ASN A 98 15.29 14.48 -3.72
C ASN A 98 16.04 13.41 -2.91
N GLY A 99 17.37 13.38 -3.00
CA GLY A 99 18.22 12.55 -2.13
C GLY A 99 18.10 11.04 -2.36
N PHE A 100 17.53 10.58 -3.48
CA PHE A 100 17.41 9.14 -3.77
C PHE A 100 18.77 8.44 -3.88
N ARG A 101 19.82 9.14 -4.36
CA ARG A 101 21.19 8.60 -4.44
C ARG A 101 21.85 8.41 -3.08
N THR A 102 21.38 9.11 -2.07
CA THR A 102 21.93 9.12 -0.71
C THR A 102 20.77 9.16 0.29
N PRO A 103 19.96 8.08 0.35
CA PRO A 103 18.83 8.04 1.25
C PRO A 103 19.30 8.17 2.69
N ARG A 104 18.39 8.59 3.59
CA ARG A 104 18.69 8.73 5.00
C ARG A 104 18.94 7.35 5.63
N PRO A 105 20.07 7.11 6.31
CA PRO A 105 20.25 5.88 7.08
C PRO A 105 19.23 5.81 8.22
N PHE A 106 18.61 4.65 8.47
CA PHE A 106 17.54 4.53 9.47
C PHE A 106 17.94 5.01 10.87
N ASN A 107 19.18 4.73 11.30
CA ASN A 107 19.70 5.14 12.61
C ASN A 107 19.81 6.66 12.81
N THR A 108 19.71 7.45 11.73
CA THR A 108 19.72 8.92 11.80
C THR A 108 18.33 9.53 11.99
N ILE A 109 17.26 8.73 11.92
CA ILE A 109 15.87 9.21 11.96
C ILE A 109 15.31 9.06 13.37
N SER A 110 15.29 10.14 14.13
CA SER A 110 14.79 10.15 15.52
C SER A 110 13.27 10.03 15.60
N ASN A 111 12.71 9.65 16.76
CA ASN A 111 11.24 9.64 16.97
C ASN A 111 10.60 11.03 16.78
N ASN A 112 11.30 12.11 17.16
CA ASN A 112 10.82 13.47 16.93
C ASN A 112 10.73 13.78 15.42
N GLU A 113 11.67 13.27 14.63
CA GLU A 113 11.61 13.37 13.17
C GLU A 113 10.48 12.50 12.61
N LEU A 114 10.32 11.27 13.13
CA LEU A 114 9.22 10.36 12.76
C LEU A 114 7.84 11.01 12.96
N ALA A 115 7.68 11.83 14.01
CA ALA A 115 6.45 12.58 14.26
C ALA A 115 6.06 13.51 13.11
N THR A 116 7.05 14.03 12.37
CA THR A 116 6.83 14.95 11.23
C THR A 116 6.38 14.25 9.95
N PHE A 117 6.58 12.92 9.86
CA PHE A 117 6.08 12.14 8.74
C PHE A 117 4.60 11.79 8.94
N ALA A 118 3.82 11.93 7.88
CA ALA A 118 2.40 11.59 7.88
C ALA A 118 2.19 10.10 7.58
N ALA A 119 3.08 9.46 6.83
CA ALA A 119 2.92 8.08 6.38
C ALA A 119 4.26 7.46 5.95
N VAL A 120 4.29 6.13 5.84
CA VAL A 120 5.43 5.35 5.36
C VAL A 120 5.04 4.45 4.19
N PHE A 121 5.90 4.36 3.19
CA PHE A 121 5.72 3.51 2.00
C PHE A 121 6.94 2.62 1.77
N ILE A 122 6.70 1.33 1.47
CA ILE A 122 7.73 0.33 1.20
C ILE A 122 7.35 -0.41 -0.11
N PRO A 123 8.06 -0.17 -1.24
CA PRO A 123 7.90 -0.99 -2.43
C PRO A 123 8.49 -2.39 -2.22
N GLY A 124 8.17 -3.32 -3.12
CA GLY A 124 8.71 -4.67 -3.10
C GLY A 124 9.83 -4.89 -4.12
N GLU A 125 9.71 -6.03 -4.80
CA GLU A 125 10.74 -6.98 -5.24
C GLU A 125 11.50 -7.68 -4.10
N HIS A 126 12.32 -8.69 -4.39
CA HIS A 126 12.97 -9.58 -3.43
C HIS A 126 14.06 -8.94 -2.54
N ALA A 127 14.57 -7.74 -2.84
CA ALA A 127 15.63 -7.10 -2.04
C ALA A 127 15.32 -6.92 -0.53
N PRO A 128 14.09 -6.59 -0.08
CA PRO A 128 13.68 -6.59 1.33
C PRO A 128 13.95 -7.88 2.09
N LEU A 129 14.04 -9.03 1.41
CA LEU A 129 14.38 -10.32 2.02
C LEU A 129 15.78 -10.30 2.64
N GLN A 130 16.70 -9.51 2.07
CA GLN A 130 18.10 -9.48 2.46
C GLN A 130 18.35 -8.63 3.71
N ASP A 131 17.75 -7.44 3.80
CA ASP A 131 18.19 -6.44 4.78
C ASP A 131 17.08 -5.74 5.57
N LEU A 132 15.81 -5.78 5.14
CA LEU A 132 14.75 -5.03 5.82
C LEU A 132 14.16 -5.80 7.00
N ALA A 133 13.78 -7.08 6.83
CA ALA A 133 13.09 -7.86 7.88
C ALA A 133 13.93 -8.10 9.16
N ALA A 134 15.26 -8.09 9.04
CA ALA A 134 16.17 -8.29 10.16
C ALA A 134 16.64 -6.98 10.82
N ASN A 135 16.19 -5.82 10.34
CA ASN A 135 16.72 -4.52 10.76
C ASN A 135 15.98 -3.96 11.99
N ALA A 136 16.69 -3.81 13.11
CA ALA A 136 16.12 -3.27 14.35
C ALA A 136 15.67 -1.80 14.25
N GLU A 137 16.37 -0.96 13.49
CA GLU A 137 15.98 0.43 13.29
C GLU A 137 14.71 0.55 12.43
N LEU A 138 14.58 -0.28 11.39
CA LEU A 138 13.32 -0.36 10.66
C LEU A 138 12.19 -0.85 11.56
N GLY A 139 12.48 -1.83 12.43
CA GLY A 139 11.55 -2.29 13.44
C GLY A 139 11.05 -1.16 14.34
N ARG A 140 11.97 -0.33 14.86
CA ARG A 140 11.62 0.86 15.65
C ARG A 140 10.75 1.83 14.86
N ILE A 141 11.12 2.12 13.60
CA ILE A 141 10.37 3.01 12.72
C ILE A 141 8.95 2.48 12.53
N LEU A 142 8.76 1.23 12.10
CA LEU A 142 7.43 0.68 11.81
C LEU A 142 6.56 0.54 13.07
N ARG A 143 7.16 0.24 14.23
CA ARG A 143 6.44 0.26 15.50
C ARG A 143 5.94 1.66 15.84
N TYR A 144 6.72 2.71 15.59
CA TYR A 144 6.29 4.09 15.78
C TYR A 144 5.11 4.43 14.87
N PHE A 145 5.18 4.10 13.57
CA PHE A 145 4.07 4.33 12.64
C PHE A 145 2.78 3.62 13.08
N HIS A 146 2.89 2.37 13.52
CA HIS A 146 1.76 1.62 14.06
C HIS A 146 1.18 2.25 15.34
N GLN A 147 2.03 2.58 16.32
CA GLN A 147 1.61 3.18 17.60
C GLN A 147 0.85 4.49 17.39
N GLU A 148 1.29 5.30 16.42
CA GLU A 148 0.67 6.58 16.08
C GLU A 148 -0.49 6.45 15.07
N ASN A 149 -0.89 5.22 14.71
CA ASN A 149 -1.90 4.94 13.68
C ASN A 149 -1.63 5.67 12.33
N LYS A 150 -0.36 5.84 11.98
CA LYS A 150 0.04 6.53 10.74
C LYS A 150 -0.05 5.57 9.55
N PRO A 151 -0.61 6.00 8.41
CA PRO A 151 -0.71 5.18 7.22
C PRO A 151 0.61 4.50 6.82
N THR A 152 0.55 3.19 6.60
CA THR A 152 1.65 2.36 6.11
C THR A 152 1.22 1.67 4.82
N ALA A 153 1.96 1.86 3.74
CA ALA A 153 1.73 1.18 2.47
C ALA A 153 2.85 0.21 2.13
N VAL A 154 2.50 -1.02 1.76
CA VAL A 154 3.44 -2.08 1.38
C VAL A 154 2.93 -2.83 0.14
N ILE A 155 3.84 -3.35 -0.69
CA ILE A 155 3.46 -4.08 -1.92
C ILE A 155 4.42 -5.22 -2.24
N CYS A 156 3.90 -6.31 -2.79
CA CYS A 156 4.66 -7.47 -3.28
C CYS A 156 5.47 -8.13 -2.15
N HIS A 157 6.80 -7.99 -2.15
CA HIS A 157 7.67 -8.44 -1.06
C HIS A 157 7.92 -7.37 0.02
N GLY A 158 7.54 -6.12 -0.22
CA GLY A 158 7.58 -5.04 0.78
C GLY A 158 6.93 -5.39 2.13
N PRO A 159 5.81 -6.17 2.20
CA PRO A 159 5.26 -6.68 3.45
C PRO A 159 6.24 -7.49 4.31
N TYR A 160 7.28 -8.10 3.72
CA TYR A 160 8.31 -8.81 4.48
C TYR A 160 9.06 -7.89 5.46
N ALA A 161 9.17 -6.60 5.14
CA ALA A 161 9.76 -5.60 6.02
C ALA A 161 8.99 -5.44 7.35
N LEU A 162 7.71 -5.82 7.42
CA LEU A 162 6.91 -5.77 8.64
C LEU A 162 7.47 -6.71 9.73
N LEU A 163 8.16 -7.78 9.35
CA LEU A 163 8.82 -8.69 10.31
C LEU A 163 9.91 -8.00 11.15
N SER A 164 10.42 -6.85 10.67
CA SER A 164 11.40 -6.05 11.41
C SER A 164 10.87 -5.55 12.75
N THR A 165 9.55 -5.44 12.96
CA THR A 165 8.98 -5.04 14.26
C THR A 165 9.34 -6.00 15.39
N LYS A 166 9.69 -7.26 15.06
CA LYS A 166 10.18 -8.26 16.03
C LYS A 166 11.62 -8.01 16.48
N LYS A 167 12.36 -7.16 15.77
CA LYS A 167 13.75 -6.81 16.07
C LYS A 167 13.87 -5.58 16.96
N ALA A 168 12.74 -5.05 17.43
CA ALA A 168 12.66 -3.85 18.27
C ALA A 168 11.57 -3.99 19.33
N GLY A 169 11.63 -3.12 20.35
CA GLY A 169 10.63 -3.08 21.42
C GLY A 169 10.59 -4.37 22.24
N ASP A 170 9.38 -4.89 22.46
CA ASP A 170 9.13 -6.14 23.19
C ASP A 170 9.36 -7.41 22.36
N GLY A 171 9.83 -7.28 21.12
CA GLY A 171 10.05 -8.41 20.21
C GLY A 171 8.79 -9.02 19.61
N SER A 172 7.61 -8.48 19.91
CA SER A 172 6.35 -8.94 19.31
C SER A 172 6.22 -8.55 17.84
N PHE A 173 5.50 -9.38 17.07
CA PHE A 173 5.04 -9.00 15.75
C PHE A 173 3.81 -8.10 15.88
N VAL A 174 3.98 -6.82 15.55
CA VAL A 174 2.96 -5.78 15.77
C VAL A 174 1.72 -5.96 14.88
N TYR A 175 1.88 -6.62 13.73
CA TYR A 175 0.81 -6.87 12.78
C TYR A 175 0.17 -8.26 12.95
N ASN A 176 0.29 -8.87 14.12
CA ASN A 176 -0.46 -10.10 14.46
C ASN A 176 -1.98 -9.82 14.36
N GLY A 177 -2.70 -10.69 13.64
CA GLY A 177 -4.14 -10.56 13.37
C GLY A 177 -4.49 -9.55 12.27
N TYR A 178 -3.51 -8.83 11.69
CA TYR A 178 -3.78 -7.95 10.55
C TYR A 178 -4.08 -8.78 9.31
N LYS A 179 -5.05 -8.29 8.51
CA LYS A 179 -5.33 -8.83 7.18
C LYS A 179 -4.33 -8.23 6.20
N ILE A 180 -3.52 -9.05 5.55
CA ILE A 180 -2.39 -8.60 4.71
C ILE A 180 -2.41 -9.33 3.36
N THR A 181 -2.11 -8.61 2.29
CA THR A 181 -1.78 -9.19 0.99
C THR A 181 -0.32 -8.93 0.66
N SER A 182 0.34 -9.94 0.11
CA SER A 182 1.73 -9.89 -0.38
C SER A 182 1.84 -10.71 -1.66
N TRP A 183 3.04 -10.74 -2.23
CA TRP A 183 3.42 -11.76 -3.19
C TRP A 183 3.11 -13.13 -2.60
N SER A 184 2.43 -13.97 -3.37
CA SER A 184 1.91 -15.24 -2.87
C SER A 184 2.96 -16.34 -2.88
N ASP A 185 2.78 -17.32 -1.99
CA ASP A 185 3.60 -18.53 -1.99
C ASP A 185 3.51 -19.27 -3.35
N ALA A 186 2.34 -19.19 -4.01
CA ALA A 186 2.12 -19.79 -5.32
C ALA A 186 2.88 -19.06 -6.45
N GLU A 187 2.86 -17.72 -6.45
CA GLU A 187 3.65 -16.91 -7.37
C GLU A 187 5.16 -17.13 -7.14
N GLU A 188 5.60 -17.22 -5.88
CA GLU A 188 6.99 -17.51 -5.54
C GLU A 188 7.42 -18.91 -6.03
N ASN A 189 6.61 -19.94 -5.79
CA ASN A 189 6.90 -21.30 -6.29
C ASN A 189 7.09 -21.35 -7.82
N LEU A 190 6.36 -20.50 -8.57
CA LEU A 190 6.53 -20.39 -10.01
C LEU A 190 7.90 -19.79 -10.35
N MET A 191 8.31 -18.73 -9.65
CA MET A 191 9.64 -18.12 -9.84
C MET A 191 10.77 -19.08 -9.42
N GLU A 192 10.61 -19.78 -8.29
CA GLU A 192 11.52 -20.83 -7.82
C GLU A 192 11.74 -21.92 -8.88
N THR A 193 10.66 -22.31 -9.58
CA THR A 193 10.73 -23.28 -10.69
C THR A 193 11.52 -22.73 -11.87
N LEU A 194 11.29 -21.47 -12.26
CA LEU A 194 12.00 -20.82 -13.37
C LEU A 194 13.49 -20.60 -13.06
N TRP A 195 13.81 -20.30 -11.81
CA TRP A 195 15.19 -20.09 -11.37
C TRP A 195 15.90 -21.36 -10.94
N GLY A 196 15.18 -22.45 -10.66
CA GLY A 196 15.76 -23.69 -10.16
C GLY A 196 16.37 -23.55 -8.76
N GLY A 197 15.70 -22.83 -7.86
CA GLY A 197 16.12 -22.63 -6.48
C GLY A 197 15.00 -22.10 -5.58
N GLU A 198 15.22 -22.13 -4.27
CA GLU A 198 14.27 -21.72 -3.24
C GLU A 198 14.64 -20.38 -2.61
N VAL A 199 13.62 -19.63 -2.19
CA VAL A 199 13.74 -18.40 -1.41
C VAL A 199 12.79 -18.42 -0.21
N GLU A 200 13.05 -17.54 0.75
CA GLU A 200 12.12 -17.31 1.85
C GLU A 200 10.81 -16.70 1.33
N LYS A 201 9.67 -17.24 1.77
CA LYS A 201 8.36 -16.93 1.21
C LYS A 201 7.59 -15.92 2.07
N VAL A 202 7.34 -14.74 1.53
CA VAL A 202 6.76 -13.60 2.28
C VAL A 202 5.41 -13.93 2.91
N GLU A 203 4.50 -14.53 2.14
CA GLU A 203 3.17 -14.87 2.63
C GLU A 203 3.22 -15.90 3.76
N SER A 204 3.98 -16.99 3.59
CA SER A 204 4.23 -17.97 4.65
C SER A 204 4.91 -17.38 5.88
N SER A 205 5.96 -16.57 5.74
CA SER A 205 6.67 -15.99 6.88
C SER A 205 5.74 -15.07 7.69
N LEU A 206 4.90 -14.26 7.05
CA LEU A 206 3.93 -13.40 7.75
C LEU A 206 2.80 -14.22 8.41
N ARG A 207 2.28 -15.25 7.74
CA ARG A 207 1.28 -16.17 8.29
C ARG A 207 1.79 -16.84 9.57
N ASN A 208 3.05 -17.27 9.58
CA ASN A 208 3.68 -17.92 10.73
C ASN A 208 3.79 -17.00 11.96
N GLU A 209 3.78 -15.68 11.76
CA GLU A 209 3.77 -14.68 12.83
C GLU A 209 2.35 -14.24 13.26
N GLY A 210 1.31 -14.82 12.65
CA GLY A 210 -0.09 -14.57 12.99
C GLY A 210 -0.78 -13.53 12.09
N ALA A 211 -0.18 -13.11 10.97
CA ALA A 211 -0.91 -12.33 9.98
C ALA A 211 -2.02 -13.17 9.32
N VAL A 212 -3.17 -12.57 9.08
CA VAL A 212 -4.27 -13.17 8.33
C VAL A 212 -4.04 -12.89 6.85
N MET A 213 -3.40 -13.82 6.16
CA MET A 213 -3.07 -13.64 4.75
C MET A 213 -4.33 -13.71 3.89
N VAL A 214 -4.47 -12.78 2.95
CA VAL A 214 -5.50 -12.85 1.91
C VAL A 214 -5.15 -13.98 0.97
N GLU A 215 -6.09 -14.90 0.77
CA GLU A 215 -5.93 -16.05 -0.13
C GLU A 215 -6.82 -15.89 -1.37
N GLY A 216 -6.47 -16.59 -2.45
CA GLY A 216 -7.24 -16.56 -3.70
C GLY A 216 -6.73 -15.55 -4.72
N VAL A 217 -6.58 -15.99 -5.97
CA VAL A 217 -6.09 -15.17 -7.09
C VAL A 217 -7.01 -13.97 -7.34
N ARG A 218 -8.33 -14.17 -7.21
CA ARG A 218 -9.32 -13.12 -7.48
C ARG A 218 -9.20 -11.96 -6.49
N GLU A 219 -8.97 -12.29 -5.22
CA GLU A 219 -8.86 -11.33 -4.12
C GLU A 219 -7.51 -10.60 -4.13
N LYS A 220 -6.44 -11.22 -4.65
CA LYS A 220 -5.11 -10.60 -4.79
C LYS A 220 -4.94 -9.74 -6.04
N THR A 221 -5.54 -10.14 -7.17
CA THR A 221 -5.20 -9.56 -8.48
C THR A 221 -5.70 -8.12 -8.61
N GLY A 222 -4.76 -7.18 -8.80
CA GLY A 222 -5.06 -5.76 -9.07
C GLY A 222 -5.69 -4.99 -7.90
N GLY A 223 -5.87 -5.65 -6.76
CA GLY A 223 -6.54 -5.12 -5.58
C GLY A 223 -5.58 -4.64 -4.48
N THR A 224 -6.16 -4.04 -3.44
CA THR A 224 -5.45 -3.66 -2.21
C THR A 224 -6.22 -4.15 -1.00
N THR A 225 -5.50 -4.52 0.05
CA THR A 225 -6.06 -4.91 1.34
C THR A 225 -5.74 -3.83 2.36
N LEU A 226 -6.79 -3.21 2.92
CA LEU A 226 -6.66 -2.27 4.02
C LEU A 226 -7.10 -2.95 5.31
N HIS A 227 -6.28 -2.84 6.33
CA HIS A 227 -6.62 -3.19 7.68
C HIS A 227 -6.08 -2.08 8.60
N ARG A 228 -6.98 -1.27 9.16
CA ARG A 228 -6.64 -0.10 10.00
C ARG A 228 -5.71 0.86 9.26
N GLU A 229 -4.51 1.12 9.78
CA GLU A 229 -3.50 2.01 9.22
C GLU A 229 -2.64 1.36 8.12
N LEU A 230 -2.73 0.04 7.92
CA LEU A 230 -1.94 -0.70 6.95
C LEU A 230 -2.74 -0.93 5.65
N VAL A 231 -2.20 -0.46 4.52
CA VAL A 231 -2.64 -0.86 3.18
C VAL A 231 -1.56 -1.71 2.51
N SER A 232 -1.96 -2.85 1.97
CA SER A 232 -1.07 -3.82 1.35
C SER A 232 -1.55 -4.22 -0.06
N ALA A 233 -0.64 -4.62 -0.93
CA ALA A 233 -0.93 -5.05 -2.30
C ALA A 233 -0.05 -6.25 -2.70
N GLY A 234 -0.57 -7.12 -3.56
CA GLY A 234 0.07 -8.41 -3.84
C GLY A 234 1.19 -8.38 -4.86
N ASN A 235 1.11 -7.53 -5.88
CA ASN A 235 2.03 -7.58 -7.03
C ASN A 235 2.04 -6.25 -7.82
N PRO A 236 2.95 -6.08 -8.79
CA PRO A 236 3.10 -4.81 -9.53
C PRO A 236 1.80 -4.30 -10.19
N ALA A 237 0.89 -5.20 -10.59
CA ALA A 237 -0.37 -4.82 -11.22
C ALA A 237 -1.27 -3.97 -10.29
N ALA A 238 -1.11 -4.10 -8.98
CA ALA A 238 -1.85 -3.33 -7.98
C ALA A 238 -1.20 -1.99 -7.61
N ALA A 239 -0.02 -1.64 -8.14
CA ALA A 239 0.74 -0.47 -7.72
C ALA A 239 -0.01 0.87 -7.89
N ASN A 240 -0.81 1.02 -8.96
CA ASN A 240 -1.67 2.20 -9.14
C ASN A 240 -2.77 2.28 -8.07
N ALA A 241 -3.47 1.16 -7.82
CA ALA A 241 -4.53 1.08 -6.83
C ALA A 241 -4.00 1.34 -5.40
N LEU A 242 -2.80 0.82 -5.09
CA LEU A 242 -2.10 1.11 -3.84
C LEU A 242 -1.84 2.60 -3.69
N GLY A 243 -1.24 3.25 -4.70
CA GLY A 243 -0.95 4.68 -4.67
C GLY A 243 -2.20 5.53 -4.46
N ASP A 244 -3.29 5.22 -5.18
CA ASP A 244 -4.56 5.93 -5.04
C ASP A 244 -5.16 5.77 -3.64
N ARG A 245 -5.13 4.55 -3.07
CA ARG A 245 -5.64 4.29 -1.71
C ARG A 245 -4.77 4.95 -0.65
N PHE A 246 -3.45 4.87 -0.79
CA PHE A 246 -2.50 5.42 0.16
C PHE A 246 -2.58 6.95 0.25
N VAL A 247 -2.69 7.66 -0.89
CA VAL A 247 -2.90 9.12 -0.89
C VAL A 247 -4.19 9.51 -0.16
N ARG A 248 -5.28 8.75 -0.33
CA ARG A 248 -6.53 8.99 0.41
C ARG A 248 -6.36 8.81 1.92
N MET A 249 -5.51 7.88 2.36
CA MET A 249 -5.19 7.68 3.78
C MET A 249 -4.34 8.83 4.33
N ILE A 250 -3.39 9.35 3.55
CA ILE A 250 -2.54 10.48 3.96
C ILE A 250 -3.37 11.75 4.14
N SER A 251 -4.28 12.02 3.20
CA SER A 251 -5.14 13.21 3.21
C SER A 251 -6.59 12.80 2.98
N PRO A 252 -7.31 12.36 4.03
CA PRO A 252 -8.75 12.18 3.94
C PRO A 252 -9.31 13.54 3.53
N ARG A 253 -9.82 13.66 2.30
CA ARG A 253 -10.60 14.86 1.95
C ARG A 253 -11.69 14.96 3.00
N GLY A 254 -11.89 16.14 3.60
CA GLY A 254 -13.15 16.42 4.28
C GLY A 254 -14.25 16.17 3.25
N MET A 255 -15.00 15.09 3.42
CA MET A 255 -16.25 14.88 2.71
C MET A 255 -17.22 15.92 3.25
N GLY A 256 -17.25 17.10 2.62
CA GLY A 256 -18.45 17.93 2.65
C GLY A 256 -19.63 17.17 2.03
N PRO A 257 -20.87 17.53 2.36
CA PRO A 257 -22.04 16.88 1.81
C PRO A 257 -22.01 16.96 0.27
N PRO A 258 -22.48 15.92 -0.44
CA PRO A 258 -22.49 15.93 -1.89
C PRO A 258 -23.43 17.02 -2.38
N ASP A 259 -22.87 18.07 -2.99
CA ASP A 259 -23.65 19.02 -3.76
C ASP A 259 -24.33 18.27 -4.91
N GLY A 260 -25.66 18.29 -4.87
CA GLY A 260 -26.55 18.38 -6.03
C GLY A 260 -26.27 17.50 -7.25
N THR A 261 -27.11 16.47 -7.40
CA THR A 261 -27.59 15.94 -8.70
C THR A 261 -26.53 15.49 -9.71
N GLY A 262 -26.06 14.25 -9.55
CA GLY A 262 -25.37 13.52 -10.59
C GLY A 262 -25.34 12.03 -10.25
N SER A 263 -26.42 11.30 -10.58
CA SER A 263 -26.47 9.85 -10.40
C SER A 263 -25.51 9.16 -11.38
N ILE A 264 -24.34 8.75 -10.90
CA ILE A 264 -23.55 7.72 -11.56
C ILE A 264 -23.61 6.49 -10.66
N SER A 265 -24.47 5.54 -11.05
CA SER A 265 -24.53 4.22 -10.45
C SER A 265 -23.32 3.41 -10.90
N LEU A 266 -22.34 3.25 -10.02
CA LEU A 266 -21.39 2.15 -10.08
C LEU A 266 -21.82 1.18 -8.99
N LYS A 267 -22.29 -0.01 -9.38
CA LYS A 267 -22.57 -1.11 -8.45
C LYS A 267 -21.27 -1.44 -7.71
N GLN A 268 -21.26 -1.16 -6.42
CA GLN A 268 -20.19 -1.46 -5.49
C GLN A 268 -20.62 -2.72 -4.72
N GLU A 269 -20.25 -3.88 -5.24
CA GLU A 269 -20.44 -5.16 -4.55
C GLU A 269 -19.14 -5.55 -3.85
N GLY A 270 -19.21 -5.84 -2.55
CA GLY A 270 -18.12 -6.45 -1.77
C GLY A 270 -17.51 -5.65 -0.61
N LEU A 271 -18.28 -4.79 0.07
CA LEU A 271 -17.86 -4.29 1.39
C LEU A 271 -18.38 -5.23 2.48
N ASP A 272 -17.49 -6.01 3.08
CA ASP A 272 -17.79 -6.65 4.37
C ASP A 272 -17.85 -5.57 5.46
N ASN A 273 -18.72 -5.76 6.47
CA ASN A 273 -19.01 -4.82 7.57
C ASN A 273 -17.80 -4.36 8.43
N TRP A 274 -16.58 -4.79 8.10
CA TRP A 274 -15.34 -4.36 8.74
C TRP A 274 -14.84 -2.99 8.25
N ASP A 275 -15.15 -2.62 6.99
CA ASP A 275 -14.75 -1.32 6.42
C ASP A 275 -15.42 -0.11 7.12
N THR A 276 -16.49 -0.35 7.90
CA THR A 276 -17.24 0.69 8.63
C THR A 276 -16.73 1.01 10.04
N MET A 277 -15.78 0.26 10.59
CA MET A 277 -15.24 0.48 11.96
C MET A 277 -13.97 1.35 11.99
N ASN A 278 -13.60 1.96 10.87
CA ASN A 278 -12.42 2.79 10.78
C ASN A 278 -12.69 4.23 11.32
N PRO A 279 -11.91 4.76 12.29
CA PRO A 279 -12.03 6.16 12.73
C PRO A 279 -11.81 7.19 11.59
N TYR A 280 -11.32 6.75 10.43
CA TYR A 280 -11.19 7.59 9.23
C TYR A 280 -12.45 7.66 8.34
N VAL A 281 -13.58 7.06 8.74
CA VAL A 281 -14.87 7.18 8.00
C VAL A 281 -16.09 7.56 8.82
N ASN A 282 -16.06 7.61 10.16
CA ASN A 282 -17.23 8.03 10.94
C ASN A 282 -16.85 8.82 12.20
N GLU A 283 -17.19 10.11 12.24
CA GLU A 283 -17.48 10.80 13.51
C GLU A 283 -18.96 10.59 13.85
N PRO A 284 -19.33 10.05 15.03
CA PRO A 284 -20.73 9.90 15.41
C PRO A 284 -21.30 11.26 15.87
N GLY A 285 -21.78 12.05 14.92
CA GLY A 285 -22.64 13.19 15.19
C GLY A 285 -24.00 12.74 15.72
N LYS A 286 -24.27 13.01 17.00
CA LYS A 286 -25.59 12.79 17.61
C LYS A 286 -26.66 13.63 16.88
N SER A 287 -27.47 13.01 16.03
CA SER A 287 -28.70 13.63 15.55
C SER A 287 -29.79 13.47 16.60
N LYS A 288 -30.18 14.58 17.26
CA LYS A 288 -31.44 14.67 18.00
C LYS A 288 -32.57 14.68 16.98
N LYS A 289 -33.46 13.68 17.06
CA LYS A 289 -34.71 13.62 16.28
C LYS A 289 -35.65 14.68 16.87
N GLY A 290 -35.95 15.73 16.10
CA GLY A 290 -37.07 16.62 16.38
C GLY A 290 -38.35 15.93 15.95
N GLU A 291 -39.28 15.74 16.88
CA GLU A 291 -40.65 15.35 16.56
C GLU A 291 -41.37 16.59 16.01
N GLY A 292 -41.85 16.49 14.76
CA GLY A 292 -42.73 17.46 14.13
C GLY A 292 -44.02 16.76 13.74
N GLU A 293 -45.13 17.25 14.29
CA GLU A 293 -46.51 16.87 14.02
C GLU A 293 -46.85 16.82 12.53
N THR A 294 -47.67 15.85 12.13
CA THR A 294 -48.23 15.77 10.77
C THR A 294 -49.64 16.34 10.78
N ASP A 295 -49.81 17.53 10.19
CA ASP A 295 -51.14 18.08 9.89
C ASP A 295 -51.67 17.51 8.57
N SER A 296 -52.85 16.91 8.63
CA SER A 296 -53.56 16.33 7.49
C SER A 296 -54.58 17.35 6.94
N VAL A 297 -54.45 17.72 5.67
CA VAL A 297 -55.45 18.56 4.98
C VAL A 297 -56.32 17.68 4.07
N LYS A 298 -57.62 17.60 4.39
CA LYS A 298 -58.67 16.97 3.58
C LYS A 298 -59.14 17.94 2.48
N VAL A 299 -59.12 17.49 1.22
CA VAL A 299 -59.74 18.20 0.09
C VAL A 299 -61.19 17.73 -0.07
N LYS A 300 -62.16 18.65 -0.01
CA LYS A 300 -63.58 18.43 -0.36
C LYS A 300 -63.83 18.92 -1.79
N GLY A 301 -64.22 18.01 -2.69
CA GLY A 301 -64.75 18.35 -4.02
C GLY A 301 -66.28 18.49 -3.98
N THR A 302 -66.84 19.47 -4.68
CA THR A 302 -68.28 19.61 -4.95
C THR A 302 -68.53 19.57 -6.45
N VAL A 303 -69.43 18.69 -6.88
CA VAL A 303 -69.89 18.52 -8.27
C VAL A 303 -71.12 19.41 -8.48
N ARG A 304 -71.20 20.11 -9.62
CA ARG A 304 -72.44 20.77 -10.09
C ARG A 304 -72.99 19.98 -11.30
N PRO A 305 -74.30 19.74 -11.38
CA PRO A 305 -74.93 19.23 -12.59
C PRO A 305 -75.29 20.40 -13.52
N ASP A 306 -75.06 20.23 -14.82
CA ASP A 306 -76.05 20.52 -15.87
C ASP A 306 -75.37 20.46 -17.24
N ARG A 307 -75.89 19.57 -18.09
CA ARG A 307 -75.49 19.34 -19.48
C ARG A 307 -76.75 19.51 -20.34
N PRO A 308 -76.70 20.25 -21.45
CA PRO A 308 -77.57 20.00 -22.59
C PRO A 308 -76.85 19.16 -23.64
N GLN A 309 -77.59 18.21 -24.20
CA GLN A 309 -77.24 17.36 -25.33
C GLN A 309 -77.49 18.15 -26.63
N VAL A 310 -76.48 18.23 -27.51
CA VAL A 310 -76.52 17.88 -28.95
C VAL A 310 -75.13 17.41 -29.33
#